data_AF-A0AA96FWS6-F1
#
_entry.id   AF-A0AA96FWS6-F1
#
_cell.length_a   1.000
_cell.length_b   1.000
_cell.length_c   1.000
_cell.angle_alpha   90.00
_cell.angle_beta   90.00
_cell.angle_gamma   90.00
#
_symmetry.space_group_name_H-M   'P 1'
#
loop_
_entity.id
_entity.type
_entity.pdbx_description
1 polymer ?
#
loop_
_entity_poly.entity_id
_entity_poly.type
_entity_poly.pdbx_seq_one_letter_code
_entity_poly.pdbx_strand_id
1 'polypeptide(L)'
;MAGAGEGGGLSPEASLGLLHGLYWLMVHVADDGPVALVVDDAHWADGPSVLWLEYLTRRLRGLPLPLVLAARVDSGTQAEPLLEQIAAQPGCLTVGLPTLGTDSVARLMRASLGQNAEPRFAAACAEATQGNPLLLRELLRSSRSPNVLRYEPLAFGTGRRPGFVKV
;
A
#
# COMPACT_ATOMS: atom_id res chain seq x y z
N MET A 1 40.37 27.56 -12.11
CA MET A 1 39.61 26.67 -13.02
C MET A 1 39.62 25.29 -12.41
N ALA A 2 38.51 24.90 -11.77
CA ALA A 2 38.31 23.58 -11.21
C ALA A 2 37.33 22.84 -12.12
N GLY A 3 37.72 21.64 -12.57
CA GLY A 3 36.89 20.77 -13.38
C GLY A 3 35.65 20.32 -12.60
N ALA A 4 34.47 20.60 -13.15
CA ALA A 4 33.25 19.94 -12.78
C ALA A 4 33.27 18.56 -13.44
N GLY A 5 33.30 17.50 -12.63
CA GLY A 5 33.21 16.13 -13.10
C GLY A 5 31.93 15.92 -13.89
N GLU A 6 32.07 15.39 -15.10
CA GLU A 6 30.96 14.86 -15.88
C GLU A 6 30.26 13.78 -15.05
N GLY A 7 28.96 13.95 -14.83
CA GLY A 7 28.14 12.96 -14.15
C GLY A 7 28.21 11.64 -14.92
N GLY A 8 28.71 10.59 -14.26
CA GLY A 8 28.85 9.24 -14.79
C GLY A 8 27.50 8.55 -15.02
N GLY A 9 26.73 9.04 -15.99
CA GLY A 9 25.58 8.34 -16.54
C GLY A 9 26.05 7.29 -17.55
N LEU A 10 25.36 6.14 -17.57
CA LEU A 10 25.56 5.13 -18.61
C LEU A 10 25.25 5.74 -19.99
N SER A 11 26.00 5.35 -21.02
CA SER A 11 25.64 5.71 -22.39
C SER A 11 24.23 5.19 -22.72
N PRO A 12 23.48 5.83 -23.65
CA PRO A 12 22.16 5.36 -24.06
C PRO A 12 22.16 3.90 -24.53
N GLU A 13 23.21 3.48 -25.23
CA GLU A 13 23.40 2.10 -25.69
C GLU A 13 23.63 1.12 -24.53
N ALA A 14 24.46 1.50 -23.54
CA ALA A 14 24.68 0.69 -22.34
C ALA A 14 23.42 0.57 -21.49
N SER A 15 22.64 1.66 -21.39
CA SER A 15 21.34 1.67 -20.71
C SER A 15 20.35 0.72 -21.39
N LEU A 16 20.21 0.78 -22.72
CA LEU A 16 19.35 -0.14 -23.46
C LEU A 16 19.81 -1.59 -23.33
N GLY A 17 21.12 -1.83 -23.38
CA GLY A 17 21.71 -3.16 -23.17
C GLY A 17 21.36 -3.73 -21.80
N LEU A 18 21.42 -2.92 -20.74
CA LEU A 18 21.04 -3.33 -19.38
C LEU A 18 19.54 -3.65 -19.28
N LEU A 19 18.68 -2.78 -19.81
CA LEU A 19 17.23 -3.02 -19.83
C LEU A 19 16.88 -4.32 -20.55
N HIS A 20 17.52 -4.54 -21.71
CA HIS A 20 17.32 -5.74 -22.52
C HIS A 20 17.87 -7.00 -21.85
N GLY A 21 19.03 -6.92 -21.21
CA GLY A 21 19.63 -8.03 -20.46
C GLY A 21 18.76 -8.47 -19.30
N LEU A 22 18.25 -7.53 -18.50
CA LEU A 22 17.33 -7.82 -17.40
C LEU A 22 15.98 -8.39 -17.89
N TYR A 23 15.49 -7.94 -19.05
CA TYR A 23 14.32 -8.56 -19.68
C TYR A 23 14.58 -10.03 -20.00
N TRP A 24 15.69 -10.36 -20.67
CA TRP A 24 16.02 -11.75 -21.01
C TRP A 24 16.29 -12.61 -19.78
N LEU A 25 16.85 -12.03 -18.72
CA LEU A 25 16.97 -12.72 -17.43
C LEU A 25 15.59 -13.15 -16.93
N MET A 26 14.58 -12.27 -16.97
CA MET A 26 13.22 -12.61 -16.54
C MET A 26 12.56 -13.64 -17.46
N VAL A 27 12.79 -13.56 -18.78
CA VAL A 27 12.31 -14.59 -19.72
C VAL A 27 12.90 -15.95 -19.36
N HIS A 28 14.22 -16.01 -19.16
CA HIS A 28 14.91 -17.25 -18.82
C HIS A 28 14.44 -17.82 -17.48
N VAL A 29 14.23 -16.98 -16.47
CA VAL A 29 13.67 -17.39 -15.17
C VAL A 29 12.25 -17.95 -15.34
N ALA A 30 11.47 -17.43 -16.29
CA ALA A 30 10.12 -17.90 -16.59
C ALA A 30 10.08 -19.18 -17.46
N ASP A 31 11.22 -19.63 -18.03
CA ASP A 31 11.29 -20.88 -18.79
C ASP A 31 11.11 -22.12 -17.89
N ASP A 32 11.54 -22.03 -16.63
CA ASP A 32 11.39 -23.10 -15.62
C ASP A 32 9.93 -23.22 -15.10
N GLY A 33 9.08 -22.24 -15.41
CA GLY A 33 7.67 -22.22 -15.06
C GLY A 33 7.13 -20.81 -14.79
N PRO A 34 5.82 -20.67 -14.47
CA PRO A 34 5.23 -19.36 -14.20
C PRO A 34 5.85 -18.67 -12.98
N VAL A 35 6.23 -17.40 -13.13
CA VAL A 35 6.92 -16.60 -12.10
C VAL A 35 6.19 -15.29 -11.90
N ALA A 36 5.80 -14.97 -10.66
CA ALA A 36 5.22 -13.66 -10.34
C ALA A 36 6.30 -12.68 -9.91
N LEU A 37 6.39 -11.54 -10.60
CA LEU A 37 7.22 -10.41 -10.17
C LEU A 37 6.34 -9.43 -9.39
N VAL A 38 6.61 -9.29 -8.09
CA VAL A 38 5.86 -8.40 -7.20
C VAL A 38 6.80 -7.33 -6.67
N VAL A 39 6.45 -6.07 -6.93
CA VAL A 39 7.21 -4.91 -6.43
C VAL A 39 6.30 -4.11 -5.51
N ASP A 40 6.66 -4.09 -4.23
CA ASP A 40 6.01 -3.22 -3.26
C ASP A 40 6.67 -1.83 -3.27
N ASP A 41 5.90 -0.81 -2.86
CA ASP A 41 6.35 0.58 -2.82
C ASP A 41 7.04 1.08 -4.10
N ALA A 42 6.55 0.70 -5.27
CA ALA A 42 7.18 1.00 -6.58
C ALA A 42 7.36 2.51 -6.84
N HIS A 43 6.60 3.37 -6.16
CA HIS A 43 6.79 4.83 -6.16
C HIS A 43 8.14 5.29 -5.58
N TRP A 44 8.85 4.45 -4.82
CA TRP A 44 10.20 4.73 -4.31
C TRP A 44 11.31 4.19 -5.21
N ALA A 45 10.97 3.53 -6.32
CA ALA A 45 11.96 3.07 -7.27
C ALA A 45 12.77 4.25 -7.85
N ASP A 46 14.06 4.04 -8.07
CA ASP A 46 14.87 4.99 -8.79
C ASP A 46 14.49 5.02 -10.29
N GLY A 47 14.94 6.07 -10.99
CA GLY A 47 14.64 6.27 -12.41
C GLY A 47 14.94 5.04 -13.29
N PRO A 48 16.16 4.45 -13.23
CA PRO A 48 16.49 3.26 -13.99
C PRO A 48 15.61 2.05 -13.67
N SER A 49 15.26 1.81 -12.40
CA SER A 49 14.40 0.69 -12.01
C SER A 49 12.99 0.82 -12.56
N VAL A 50 12.36 2.00 -12.43
CA VAL A 50 11.01 2.19 -12.98
C VAL A 50 11.02 2.18 -14.51
N LEU A 51 12.09 2.67 -15.15
CA LEU A 51 12.28 2.59 -16.60
C LEU A 51 12.37 1.14 -17.06
N TRP A 52 13.04 0.27 -16.29
CA TRP A 52 13.06 -1.16 -16.56
C TRP A 52 11.70 -1.83 -16.39
N LEU A 53 10.94 -1.49 -15.34
CA LEU A 53 9.57 -2.00 -15.17
C LEU A 53 8.67 -1.60 -16.34
N GLU A 54 8.79 -0.37 -16.83
CA GLU A 54 8.07 0.11 -18.02
C GLU A 54 8.49 -0.67 -19.27
N TYR A 55 9.80 -0.86 -19.47
CA TYR A 55 10.36 -1.62 -20.58
C TYR A 55 9.87 -3.08 -20.58
N LEU A 56 9.86 -3.71 -19.41
CA LEU A 56 9.38 -5.09 -19.21
C LEU A 56 7.88 -5.19 -19.49
N THR A 57 7.07 -4.28 -18.95
CA THR A 57 5.60 -4.30 -19.07
C THR A 57 5.15 -4.38 -20.52
N ARG A 58 5.77 -3.60 -21.42
CA ARG A 58 5.46 -3.59 -22.87
C ARG A 58 5.73 -4.92 -23.58
N ARG A 59 6.40 -5.87 -22.92
CA ARG A 59 6.87 -7.15 -23.50
C ARG A 59 6.37 -8.37 -22.74
N LEU A 60 5.48 -8.20 -21.76
CA LEU A 60 4.93 -9.32 -20.97
C LEU A 60 4.00 -10.24 -21.76
N ARG A 61 3.47 -9.78 -22.91
CA ARG A 61 2.46 -10.52 -23.66
C ARG A 61 3.02 -11.86 -24.13
N GLY A 62 2.41 -12.95 -23.66
CA GLY A 62 2.81 -14.32 -24.01
C GLY A 62 3.86 -14.93 -23.08
N LEU A 63 4.36 -14.18 -22.09
CA LEU A 63 5.24 -14.71 -21.05
C LEU A 63 4.41 -15.16 -19.84
N PRO A 64 4.77 -16.27 -19.16
CA PRO A 64 4.12 -16.69 -17.92
C PRO A 64 4.65 -15.88 -16.72
N LEU A 65 4.67 -14.54 -16.87
CA LEU A 65 5.30 -13.60 -15.95
C LEU A 65 4.32 -12.48 -15.52
N PRO A 66 3.36 -12.73 -14.61
CA PRO A 66 2.54 -11.66 -14.07
C PRO A 66 3.38 -10.65 -13.28
N LEU A 67 3.17 -9.37 -13.56
CA LEU A 67 3.76 -8.23 -12.85
C LEU A 67 2.71 -7.57 -11.95
N VAL A 68 3.01 -7.46 -10.66
CA VAL A 68 2.19 -6.75 -9.68
C VAL A 68 3.00 -5.61 -9.08
N LEU A 69 2.49 -4.40 -9.21
CA LEU A 69 3.08 -3.19 -8.64
C LEU A 69 2.14 -2.62 -7.59
N ALA A 70 2.65 -2.38 -6.38
CA ALA A 70 1.97 -1.56 -5.39
C ALA A 70 2.63 -0.18 -5.35
N ALA A 71 1.84 0.88 -5.51
CA ALA A 71 2.33 2.25 -5.53
C ALA A 71 1.31 3.20 -4.90
N ARG A 72 1.80 4.33 -4.40
CA ARG A 72 0.95 5.43 -3.97
C ARG A 72 0.63 6.33 -5.17
N VAL A 73 -0.64 6.73 -5.26
CA VAL A 73 -1.09 7.78 -6.19
C VAL A 73 -0.71 9.15 -5.61
N ASP A 74 -0.45 10.12 -6.48
CA ASP A 74 -0.10 11.50 -6.12
C ASP A 74 1.13 11.58 -5.21
N SER A 75 2.11 10.71 -5.47
CA SER A 75 3.30 10.59 -4.64
C SER A 75 4.29 11.73 -4.88
N GLY A 76 4.23 12.41 -6.03
CA GLY A 76 5.19 13.42 -6.45
C GLY A 76 6.59 12.87 -6.67
N THR A 77 6.71 11.54 -6.82
CA THR A 77 8.00 10.85 -6.95
C THR A 77 8.48 10.85 -8.40
N GLN A 78 9.79 10.67 -8.61
CA GLN A 78 10.35 10.57 -9.96
C GLN A 78 9.81 9.36 -10.73
N ALA A 79 9.32 8.34 -10.03
CA ALA A 79 8.76 7.13 -10.62
C ALA A 79 7.34 7.32 -11.16
N GLU A 80 6.59 8.29 -10.65
CA GLU A 80 5.16 8.48 -10.92
C GLU A 80 4.80 8.56 -12.41
N PRO A 81 5.48 9.37 -13.26
CA PRO A 81 5.12 9.44 -14.68
C PRO A 81 5.27 8.12 -15.44
N LEU A 82 6.24 7.29 -15.06
CA LEU A 82 6.45 5.98 -15.68
C LEU A 82 5.48 4.93 -15.12
N LEU A 83 5.12 5.01 -13.84
CA LEU A 83 4.06 4.19 -13.25
C LEU A 83 2.70 4.46 -13.90
N GLU A 84 2.39 5.72 -14.21
CA GLU A 84 1.19 6.09 -14.99
C GLU A 84 1.21 5.48 -16.40
N GLN A 85 2.37 5.49 -17.07
CA GLN A 85 2.53 4.85 -18.39
C GLN A 85 2.34 3.34 -18.34
N ILE A 86 2.80 2.69 -17.26
CA ILE A 86 2.55 1.27 -16.99
C ILE A 86 1.05 1.02 -16.77
N ALA A 87 0.40 1.83 -15.93
CA ALA A 87 -1.02 1.71 -15.63
C ALA A 87 -1.92 1.90 -16.87
N ALA A 88 -1.46 2.69 -17.85
CA ALA A 88 -2.15 2.91 -19.11
C ALA A 88 -1.98 1.78 -20.14
N GLN A 89 -1.13 0.77 -19.89
CA GLN A 89 -0.89 -0.30 -20.86
C GLN A 89 -2.12 -1.18 -21.10
N PRO A 90 -2.38 -1.60 -22.35
CA PRO A 90 -3.41 -2.58 -22.64
C PRO A 90 -3.10 -3.92 -21.93
N GLY A 91 -3.92 -4.28 -20.95
CA GLY A 91 -3.74 -5.49 -20.13
C GLY A 91 -3.31 -5.22 -18.68
N CYS A 92 -3.05 -3.95 -18.31
CA CYS A 92 -2.90 -3.58 -16.92
C CYS A 92 -4.28 -3.48 -16.23
N LEU A 93 -4.40 -4.09 -15.05
CA LEU A 93 -5.56 -3.93 -14.17
C LEU A 93 -5.15 -3.06 -12.98
N THR A 94 -5.68 -1.84 -12.90
CA THR A 94 -5.47 -0.96 -11.75
C THR A 94 -6.53 -1.23 -10.69
N VAL A 95 -6.08 -1.58 -9.48
CA VAL A 95 -6.95 -1.83 -8.32
C VAL A 95 -6.79 -0.69 -7.32
N GLY A 96 -7.79 0.18 -7.24
CA GLY A 96 -7.85 1.19 -6.17
C GLY A 96 -8.21 0.55 -4.83
N LEU A 97 -7.44 0.83 -3.79
CA LEU A 97 -7.71 0.37 -2.43
C LEU A 97 -8.31 1.51 -1.60
N PRO A 98 -9.64 1.65 -1.53
CA PRO A 98 -10.28 2.67 -0.70
C PRO A 98 -10.10 2.35 0.78
N THR A 99 -10.38 3.34 1.64
CA THR A 99 -10.57 3.10 3.06
C THR A 99 -11.72 2.12 3.32
N LEU A 100 -11.70 1.46 4.47
CA LEU A 100 -12.75 0.52 4.84
C LEU A 100 -14.05 1.27 5.15
N GLY A 101 -15.12 0.93 4.43
CA GLY A 101 -16.47 1.31 4.81
C GLY A 101 -16.90 0.64 6.12
N THR A 102 -17.95 1.17 6.75
CA THR A 102 -18.47 0.71 8.05
C THR A 102 -18.74 -0.79 8.11
N ASP A 103 -19.26 -1.39 7.03
CA ASP A 103 -19.52 -2.84 6.98
C ASP A 103 -18.23 -3.66 6.98
N SER A 104 -17.20 -3.20 6.26
CA SER A 104 -15.88 -3.83 6.25
C SER A 104 -15.20 -3.72 7.62
N VAL A 105 -15.35 -2.56 8.29
CA VAL A 105 -14.91 -2.36 9.68
C VAL A 105 -15.62 -3.36 10.61
N ALA A 106 -16.95 -3.44 10.55
CA ALA A 106 -17.72 -4.37 11.37
C ALA A 106 -17.33 -5.83 11.13
N ARG A 107 -17.07 -6.22 9.87
CA ARG A 107 -16.56 -7.57 9.53
C ARG A 107 -15.19 -7.82 10.14
N LEU A 108 -14.26 -6.87 10.02
CA LEU A 108 -12.91 -7.01 10.58
C LEU A 108 -12.93 -7.06 12.12
N MET A 109 -13.85 -6.32 12.73
CA MET A 109 -14.10 -6.35 14.17
C MET A 109 -14.67 -7.68 14.62
N ARG A 110 -15.66 -8.25 13.94
CA ARG A 110 -16.21 -9.58 14.29
C ARG A 110 -15.16 -10.67 14.14
N ALA A 111 -14.32 -10.60 13.11
CA ALA A 111 -13.18 -11.51 12.93
C ALA A 111 -12.15 -11.38 14.06
N SER A 112 -12.02 -10.18 14.65
CA SER A 112 -11.06 -9.92 15.71
C SER A 112 -11.62 -10.18 17.12
N LEU A 113 -12.81 -9.68 17.45
CA LEU A 113 -13.36 -9.69 18.81
C LEU A 113 -14.45 -10.75 19.02
N GLY A 114 -14.82 -11.50 17.97
CA GLY A 114 -15.94 -12.43 17.98
C GLY A 114 -17.25 -11.77 17.57
N GLN A 115 -18.32 -12.59 17.45
CA GLN A 115 -19.59 -12.15 16.86
C GLN A 115 -20.37 -11.11 17.69
N ASN A 116 -20.00 -10.90 18.95
CA ASN A 116 -20.68 -10.00 19.88
C ASN A 116 -20.20 -8.54 19.80
N ALA A 117 -19.43 -8.17 18.77
CA ALA A 117 -19.03 -6.78 18.57
C ALA A 117 -20.27 -5.88 18.36
N GLU A 118 -20.53 -4.97 19.30
CA GLU A 118 -21.70 -4.11 19.27
C GLU A 118 -21.67 -3.16 18.05
N PRO A 119 -22.79 -3.01 17.30
CA PRO A 119 -22.83 -2.13 16.12
C PRO A 119 -22.39 -0.68 16.41
N ARG A 120 -22.71 -0.16 17.59
CA ARG A 120 -22.31 1.20 18.02
C ARG A 120 -20.80 1.31 18.19
N PHE A 121 -20.16 0.29 18.74
CA PHE A 121 -18.70 0.25 18.87
C PHE A 121 -18.04 0.16 17.49
N ALA A 122 -18.64 -0.55 16.53
CA ALA A 122 -18.14 -0.60 15.16
C ALA A 122 -18.22 0.74 14.43
N ALA A 123 -19.31 1.48 14.61
CA ALA A 123 -19.43 2.84 14.10
C ALA A 123 -18.37 3.78 14.72
N ALA A 124 -18.18 3.71 16.04
CA ALA A 124 -17.16 4.52 16.72
C ALA A 124 -15.73 4.17 16.26
N CYS A 125 -15.43 2.89 16.00
CA CYS A 125 -14.14 2.47 15.45
C CYS A 125 -13.97 2.96 14.01
N ALA A 126 -15.01 2.88 13.18
CA ALA A 126 -14.97 3.37 11.80
C ALA A 126 -14.69 4.88 11.77
N GLU A 127 -15.35 5.66 12.63
CA GLU A 127 -15.16 7.09 12.79
C GLU A 127 -13.74 7.42 13.32
N ALA A 128 -13.31 6.76 14.40
CA ALA A 128 -12.00 7.02 15.00
C ALA A 128 -10.83 6.69 14.06
N THR A 129 -10.99 5.70 13.19
CA THR A 129 -9.95 5.23 12.28
C THR A 129 -10.08 5.80 10.87
N GLN A 130 -11.19 6.47 10.58
CA GLN A 130 -11.57 6.90 9.22
C GLN A 130 -11.46 5.75 8.20
N GLY A 131 -11.77 4.52 8.65
CA GLY A 131 -11.67 3.31 7.84
C GLY A 131 -10.24 2.84 7.55
N ASN A 132 -9.21 3.42 8.17
CA ASN A 132 -7.83 2.99 7.97
C ASN A 132 -7.60 1.59 8.60
N PRO A 133 -7.27 0.56 7.79
CA PRO A 133 -7.09 -0.80 8.29
C PRO A 133 -6.00 -0.94 9.36
N LEU A 134 -4.92 -0.18 9.24
CA LEU A 134 -3.79 -0.21 10.19
C LEU A 134 -4.25 0.33 11.55
N LEU A 135 -4.84 1.52 11.57
CA LEU A 135 -5.33 2.14 12.80
C LEU A 135 -6.41 1.29 13.47
N LEU A 136 -7.31 0.71 12.68
CA LEU A 136 -8.33 -0.20 13.20
C LEU A 136 -7.72 -1.42 13.88
N ARG A 137 -6.70 -2.04 13.29
CA ARG A 137 -6.02 -3.20 13.90
C ARG A 137 -5.34 -2.82 15.20
N GLU A 138 -4.68 -1.66 15.27
CA GLU A 138 -4.04 -1.19 16.51
C GLU A 138 -5.05 -0.85 17.60
N LEU A 139 -6.17 -0.21 17.25
CA LEU A 139 -7.26 0.05 18.18
C LEU A 139 -7.81 -1.25 18.76
N LEU A 140 -8.10 -2.25 17.90
CA LEU A 140 -8.64 -3.55 18.34
C LEU A 140 -7.64 -4.36 19.16
N ARG A 141 -6.34 -4.29 18.86
CA ARG A 141 -5.28 -4.89 19.68
C ARG A 141 -5.25 -4.27 21.07
N SER A 142 -5.35 -2.94 21.14
CA SER A 142 -5.33 -2.20 22.40
C SER A 142 -6.55 -2.56 23.27
N SER A 143 -7.75 -2.63 22.68
CA SER A 143 -8.99 -3.00 23.40
C SER A 143 -8.99 -4.40 24.03
N ARG A 144 -8.10 -5.31 23.60
CA ARG A 144 -7.94 -6.62 24.23
C ARG A 144 -7.05 -6.59 25.46
N SER A 145 -6.28 -5.52 25.68
CA SER A 145 -5.49 -5.38 26.89
C SER A 145 -6.41 -5.08 28.07
N PRO A 146 -6.28 -5.80 29.20
CA PRO A 146 -7.14 -5.62 30.38
C PRO A 146 -7.06 -4.23 31.03
N ASN A 147 -6.19 -3.34 30.54
CA ASN A 147 -6.01 -1.96 30.99
C ASN A 147 -6.74 -0.91 30.14
N VAL A 148 -7.52 -1.31 29.11
CA VAL A 148 -8.39 -0.33 28.44
C VAL A 148 -9.57 -0.03 29.35
N LEU A 149 -9.57 1.22 29.85
CA LEU A 149 -10.59 1.83 30.68
C LEU A 149 -11.97 1.34 30.24
N ARG A 150 -12.62 0.55 31.10
CA ARG A 150 -14.04 0.26 30.95
C ARG A 150 -14.74 1.61 30.88
N TYR A 151 -15.35 1.89 29.73
CA TYR A 151 -16.34 2.95 29.66
C TYR A 151 -17.53 2.50 30.49
N GLU A 152 -17.55 2.85 31.77
CA GLU A 152 -18.78 2.92 32.55
C GLU A 152 -19.63 4.00 31.87
N PRO A 153 -20.80 3.67 31.33
CA PRO A 153 -21.69 4.70 30.84
C PRO A 153 -22.00 5.61 32.02
N LEU A 154 -21.54 6.86 31.94
CA LEU A 154 -21.97 7.89 32.88
C LEU A 154 -23.49 7.96 32.72
N ALA A 155 -24.20 7.34 33.66
CA ALA A 155 -25.61 7.58 33.82
C ALA A 155 -25.71 9.10 34.00
N PHE A 156 -26.26 9.78 32.99
CA PHE A 156 -26.66 11.18 33.12
C PHE A 156 -27.84 11.21 34.10
N GLY A 157 -27.52 11.04 35.38
CA GLY A 157 -28.37 11.40 36.48
C GLY A 157 -28.53 12.91 36.43
N THR A 158 -29.75 13.37 36.27
CA THR A 158 -30.13 14.77 36.36
C THR A 158 -29.59 15.35 37.67
N GLY A 159 -28.54 16.16 37.59
CA GLY A 159 -28.11 17.05 38.67
C GLY A 159 -26.96 16.58 39.57
N ARG A 160 -25.71 16.66 39.08
CA ARG A 160 -24.59 17.24 39.85
C ARG A 160 -23.38 17.50 38.94
N ARG A 161 -22.74 18.66 39.14
CA ARG A 161 -21.63 19.19 38.32
C ARG A 161 -20.40 18.24 38.40
N PRO A 162 -19.70 17.95 37.29
CA PRO A 162 -18.50 17.12 37.35
C PRO A 162 -17.30 17.94 37.83
N GLY A 163 -16.62 17.44 38.86
CA GLY A 163 -15.26 17.85 39.21
C GLY A 163 -14.28 17.10 38.32
N PHE A 164 -13.34 17.84 37.71
CA PHE A 164 -12.23 17.26 36.95
C PHE A 164 -11.31 16.46 37.87
N VAL A 165 -10.98 15.22 37.49
CA VAL A 165 -9.79 14.54 37.99
C VAL A 165 -8.89 14.26 36.79
N LYS A 166 -7.68 14.81 36.86
CA LYS A 166 -6.60 14.66 35.89
C LYS A 166 -5.59 13.70 36.51
N VAL A 167 -5.36 12.54 35.90
CA VAL A 167 -4.09 11.79 35.92
C VAL A 167 -3.94 11.13 34.58
#